data_AF-A0A968PYI0-F1
#
_entry.id   AF-A0A968PYI0-F1
#
_cell.length_a   1.000
_cell.length_b   1.000
_cell.length_c   1.000
_cell.angle_alpha   90.00
_cell.angle_beta   90.00
_cell.angle_gamma   90.00
#
_symmetry.space_group_name_H-M   'P 1'
#
loop_
_entity.id
_entity.type
_entity.pdbx_description
1 polymer ?
#
loop_
_entity_poly.entity_id
_entity_poly.type
_entity_poly.pdbx_seq_one_letter_code
_entity_poly.pdbx_strand_id
1 'polypeptide(L)'
;QTARNWGAQFDLYKYSAPFRKVPQFITLFAAYNQPLPDQHVYGSGNDPLEIQFGAIFPKETRNPNTSPAPFGKDTRRILIRNGPGIQNQLGNPGVKGEAPGTLGPKVFKLEQIPAFKGRKYNKNVSIKYTESSTQTLINAIYLQVIGYVPYSGQRLTVDEIRLENGDIPVREFVRRLAKSNTFRDRYWTKLYVCKAIEYAHRRLLGRPTYGREEMNAYFDISAKKGFYALIDALIDTKEYEEAFGEDTVPYERYLTPAGLSLRSNHLGSTSNNKGASKGTPTQKDETPRFVVLGHVEEVRSEVSIQDRINQGVSKKRVQTKVFKLVNLDPTVVNTLVRAAYRQVFERDMDAYVAGQQFSLATSKLANGESTVKEFILALGTSDLYLKEFYTPFPNTKVIELGTKHFLGRAPLDQAEIRKYNQTLANKGIKAFVTELVSSREYLDAFGEDVVPYNRYATFPAANYPNTMELYSRLTNQDNSIVVPSFKPVKPKMDAAQMPLLSKQIADERSYIGSVKVD
;
A
#
# COMPACT_ATOMS: atom_id res chain seq x y z
N GLN A 1 -11.10 68.92 -13.42
CA GLN A 1 -10.72 67.65 -12.76
C GLN A 1 -11.63 66.55 -13.29
N THR A 2 -11.11 65.36 -13.58
CA THR A 2 -11.91 64.24 -14.09
C THR A 2 -12.77 63.64 -12.96
N ALA A 3 -14.05 63.36 -13.22
CA ALA A 3 -14.95 62.81 -12.21
C ALA A 3 -14.55 61.40 -11.71
N ARG A 4 -13.79 60.65 -12.50
CA ARG A 4 -13.44 59.24 -12.26
C ARG A 4 -12.59 59.00 -10.99
N ASN A 5 -11.81 59.98 -10.56
CA ASN A 5 -10.92 59.88 -9.40
C ASN A 5 -11.17 60.98 -8.36
N TRP A 6 -12.32 61.65 -8.44
CA TRP A 6 -12.66 62.83 -7.66
C TRP A 6 -12.31 62.69 -6.16
N GLY A 7 -12.95 61.75 -5.45
CA GLY A 7 -12.76 61.57 -4.01
C GLY A 7 -11.32 61.15 -3.63
N ALA A 8 -10.75 60.18 -4.36
CA ALA A 8 -9.40 59.67 -4.08
C ALA A 8 -8.32 60.74 -4.31
N GLN A 9 -8.51 61.64 -5.28
CA GLN A 9 -7.60 62.74 -5.54
C GLN A 9 -7.58 63.76 -4.39
N PHE A 10 -8.75 64.15 -3.88
CA PHE A 10 -8.81 65.07 -2.73
C PHE A 10 -8.19 64.49 -1.48
N ASP A 11 -8.36 63.19 -1.25
CA ASP A 11 -7.77 62.52 -0.10
C ASP A 11 -6.25 62.40 -0.20
N LEU A 12 -5.69 62.28 -1.40
CA LEU A 12 -4.24 62.23 -1.62
C LEU A 12 -3.54 63.54 -1.22
N TYR A 13 -4.20 64.68 -1.39
CA TYR A 13 -3.64 65.99 -1.05
C TYR A 13 -3.82 66.41 0.41
N LYS A 14 -4.27 65.50 1.28
CA LYS A 14 -4.34 65.74 2.73
C LYS A 14 -3.05 65.30 3.41
N TYR A 15 -2.69 65.98 4.51
CA TYR A 15 -1.58 65.58 5.39
C TYR A 15 -1.74 64.14 5.93
N SER A 16 -2.96 63.60 5.92
CA SER A 16 -3.26 62.26 6.39
C SER A 16 -2.98 61.15 5.35
N ALA A 17 -2.69 61.51 4.10
CA ALA A 17 -2.48 60.55 3.02
C ALA A 17 -1.36 59.52 3.30
N PRO A 18 -0.19 59.88 3.87
CA PRO A 18 0.88 58.92 4.17
C PRO A 18 0.50 57.84 5.22
N PHE A 19 -0.54 58.07 6.02
CA PHE A 19 -1.00 57.12 7.04
C PHE A 19 -1.91 56.03 6.48
N ARG A 20 -2.44 56.20 5.26
CA ARG A 20 -3.22 55.15 4.57
C ARG A 20 -2.28 54.10 4.00
N LYS A 21 -2.38 52.87 4.51
CA LYS A 21 -1.52 51.75 4.11
C LYS A 21 -2.13 50.90 2.99
N VAL A 22 -3.43 51.01 2.77
CA VAL A 22 -4.14 50.32 1.69
C VAL A 22 -4.10 51.18 0.41
N PRO A 23 -3.77 50.60 -0.76
CA PRO A 23 -3.66 51.37 -2.00
C PRO A 23 -5.05 51.77 -2.53
N GLN A 24 -5.32 53.07 -2.64
CA GLN A 24 -6.66 53.60 -2.98
C GLN A 24 -6.98 53.51 -4.47
N PHE A 25 -6.07 53.91 -5.35
CA PHE A 25 -6.37 54.02 -6.78
C PHE A 25 -6.57 52.65 -7.43
N ILE A 26 -5.71 51.68 -7.13
CA ILE A 26 -5.82 50.34 -7.72
C ILE A 26 -7.10 49.62 -7.27
N THR A 27 -7.47 49.73 -5.99
CA THR A 27 -8.69 49.12 -5.46
C THR A 27 -9.93 49.80 -6.00
N LEU A 28 -9.95 51.13 -6.10
CA LEU A 28 -11.05 51.90 -6.69
C LEU A 28 -11.25 51.58 -8.17
N PHE A 29 -10.18 51.63 -8.97
CA PHE A 29 -10.28 51.37 -10.41
C PHE A 29 -10.61 49.91 -10.71
N ALA A 30 -10.11 48.96 -9.91
CA ALA A 30 -10.52 47.57 -10.02
C ALA A 30 -12.00 47.41 -9.66
N ALA A 31 -12.48 48.06 -8.60
CA ALA A 31 -13.87 47.99 -8.17
C ALA A 31 -14.86 48.52 -9.22
N TYR A 32 -14.49 49.53 -10.02
CA TYR A 32 -15.35 50.00 -11.12
C TYR A 32 -15.60 48.93 -12.20
N ASN A 33 -14.69 47.97 -12.35
CA ASN A 33 -14.80 46.91 -13.35
C ASN A 33 -15.35 45.60 -12.76
N GLN A 34 -15.68 45.57 -11.46
CA GLN A 34 -16.13 44.39 -10.73
C GLN A 34 -17.57 44.58 -10.23
N PRO A 35 -18.32 43.50 -9.96
CA PRO A 35 -19.64 43.60 -9.33
C PRO A 35 -19.55 44.12 -7.89
N LEU A 36 -20.71 44.32 -7.26
CA LEU A 36 -20.78 44.78 -5.87
C LEU A 36 -19.95 43.87 -4.94
N PRO A 37 -19.15 44.46 -4.03
CA PRO A 37 -18.32 43.69 -3.10
C PRO A 37 -19.17 43.01 -2.03
N ASP A 38 -18.68 41.89 -1.49
CA ASP A 38 -19.24 41.27 -0.29
C ASP A 38 -18.82 42.06 0.96
N GLN A 39 -19.68 42.97 1.39
CA GLN A 39 -19.55 43.73 2.63
C GLN A 39 -20.92 44.19 3.13
N HIS A 40 -21.00 44.69 4.36
CA HIS A 40 -22.21 45.32 4.87
C HIS A 40 -22.68 46.48 3.98
N VAL A 41 -23.99 46.68 3.90
CA VAL A 41 -24.68 47.68 3.08
C VAL A 41 -24.24 49.13 3.38
N TYR A 42 -23.78 49.37 4.60
CA TYR A 42 -23.29 50.67 5.09
C TYR A 42 -21.77 50.81 5.10
N GLY A 43 -21.06 49.88 4.47
CA GLY A 43 -19.60 49.86 4.38
C GLY A 43 -18.96 48.77 5.24
N SER A 44 -17.73 48.38 4.88
CA SER A 44 -16.99 47.25 5.47
C SER A 44 -16.78 47.32 6.99
N GLY A 45 -16.74 48.51 7.59
CA GLY A 45 -16.55 48.68 9.04
C GLY A 45 -17.76 48.33 9.91
N ASN A 46 -18.91 48.02 9.29
CA ASN A 46 -20.16 47.70 10.00
C ASN A 46 -20.39 46.21 10.22
N ASP A 47 -19.58 45.33 9.63
CA ASP A 47 -19.57 43.92 9.99
C ASP A 47 -18.62 43.67 11.17
N PRO A 48 -19.04 42.94 12.22
CA PRO A 48 -18.14 42.48 13.26
C PRO A 48 -17.28 41.31 12.76
N LEU A 49 -16.13 41.10 13.40
CA LEU A 49 -15.34 39.88 13.20
C LEU A 49 -16.13 38.65 13.69
N GLU A 50 -16.17 37.59 12.88
CA GLU A 50 -16.89 36.35 13.17
C GLU A 50 -16.10 35.43 14.10
N ILE A 51 -15.92 35.89 15.35
CA ILE A 51 -15.22 35.20 16.43
C ILE A 51 -16.20 34.78 17.55
N GLN A 52 -15.74 33.88 18.43
CA GLN A 52 -16.58 33.34 19.50
C GLN A 52 -17.08 34.43 20.47
N PHE A 53 -16.22 35.38 20.86
CA PHE A 53 -16.52 36.37 21.89
C PHE A 53 -16.42 37.81 21.39
N GLY A 54 -17.32 38.65 21.90
CA GLY A 54 -17.23 40.11 21.78
C GLY A 54 -17.72 40.67 20.44
N ALA A 55 -18.04 41.97 20.48
CA ALA A 55 -18.47 42.76 19.34
C ALA A 55 -17.29 43.61 18.85
N ILE A 56 -16.33 42.94 18.20
CA ILE A 56 -15.11 43.60 17.70
C ILE A 56 -15.36 44.04 16.26
N PHE A 57 -15.32 45.36 16.05
CA PHE A 57 -15.37 45.97 14.72
C PHE A 57 -13.99 46.51 14.36
N PRO A 58 -13.50 46.30 13.13
CA PRO A 58 -12.26 46.91 12.66
C PRO A 58 -12.28 48.43 12.87
N LYS A 59 -11.25 48.97 13.55
CA LYS A 59 -11.20 50.39 13.92
C LYS A 59 -10.81 51.26 12.72
N GLU A 60 -11.79 51.99 12.20
CA GLU A 60 -11.66 52.86 11.02
C GLU A 60 -10.66 54.04 11.23
N THR A 61 -10.30 54.39 12.46
CA THR A 61 -9.44 55.57 12.73
C THR A 61 -7.94 55.29 12.81
N ARG A 62 -7.51 54.04 13.06
CA ARG A 62 -6.07 53.69 13.18
C ARG A 62 -5.47 53.28 11.83
N ASN A 63 -6.26 52.66 10.96
CA ASN A 63 -5.92 52.35 9.58
C ASN A 63 -7.19 52.55 8.73
N PRO A 64 -7.42 53.77 8.21
CA PRO A 64 -8.67 54.10 7.54
C PRO A 64 -8.81 53.31 6.25
N ASN A 65 -9.67 52.29 6.29
CA ASN A 65 -10.11 51.50 5.16
C ASN A 65 -11.63 51.62 5.04
N THR A 66 -12.10 52.84 4.78
CA THR A 66 -13.50 53.08 4.45
C THR A 66 -13.69 52.70 2.98
N SER A 67 -14.27 51.52 2.73
CA SER A 67 -14.64 51.07 1.38
C SER A 67 -16.15 51.24 1.16
N PRO A 68 -16.66 52.48 0.95
CA PRO A 68 -18.08 52.66 0.66
C PRO A 68 -18.43 52.02 -0.68
N ALA A 69 -19.58 51.37 -0.76
CA ALA A 69 -20.14 50.86 -2.02
C ALA A 69 -21.61 51.28 -2.14
N PRO A 70 -22.08 51.61 -3.36
CA PRO A 70 -23.45 52.07 -3.58
C PRO A 70 -24.42 50.88 -3.61
N PHE A 71 -24.81 50.38 -2.43
CA PHE A 71 -25.89 49.41 -2.33
C PHE A 71 -27.25 50.09 -2.54
N GLY A 72 -28.12 49.46 -3.34
CA GLY A 72 -29.52 49.84 -3.48
C GLY A 72 -30.34 49.51 -2.23
N LYS A 73 -31.66 49.78 -2.30
CA LYS A 73 -32.59 49.34 -1.25
C LYS A 73 -32.79 47.81 -1.33
N ASP A 74 -33.05 47.32 -2.54
CA ASP A 74 -33.44 45.94 -2.80
C ASP A 74 -32.20 45.09 -3.12
N THR A 75 -31.36 44.87 -2.12
CA THR A 75 -30.14 44.07 -2.25
C THR A 75 -30.12 42.94 -1.23
N ARG A 76 -29.65 41.76 -1.63
CA ARG A 76 -29.45 40.64 -0.71
C ARG A 76 -28.01 40.13 -0.74
N ARG A 77 -27.40 40.05 0.43
CA ARG A 77 -26.07 39.48 0.66
C ARG A 77 -26.12 37.97 0.54
N ILE A 78 -25.07 37.41 -0.05
CA ILE A 78 -24.88 35.96 -0.15
C ILE A 78 -24.30 35.49 1.19
N LEU A 79 -25.08 34.71 1.92
CA LEU A 79 -24.67 34.11 3.18
C LEU A 79 -24.34 32.63 2.98
N ILE A 80 -23.25 32.18 3.61
CA ILE A 80 -22.80 30.79 3.56
C ILE A 80 -23.37 30.06 4.76
N ARG A 81 -24.04 28.92 4.56
CA ARG A 81 -24.55 28.09 5.66
C ARG A 81 -23.37 27.53 6.47
N ASN A 82 -23.44 27.65 7.80
CA ASN A 82 -22.52 26.99 8.72
C ASN A 82 -22.96 25.52 8.92
N GLY A 83 -22.63 24.68 7.94
CA GLY A 83 -23.08 23.30 7.83
C GLY A 83 -23.13 22.86 6.36
N PRO A 84 -23.90 21.82 6.02
CA PRO A 84 -24.08 21.39 4.64
C PRO A 84 -24.64 22.52 3.76
N GLY A 85 -23.95 22.83 2.64
CA GLY A 85 -24.35 23.92 1.74
C GLY A 85 -25.73 23.74 1.11
N ILE A 86 -26.18 22.49 0.96
CA ILE A 86 -27.52 22.12 0.45
C ILE A 86 -28.66 22.55 1.40
N GLN A 87 -28.36 22.75 2.69
CA GLN A 87 -29.32 23.19 3.71
C GLN A 87 -29.41 24.73 3.80
N ASN A 88 -29.07 25.44 2.72
CA ASN A 88 -29.20 26.89 2.67
C ASN A 88 -30.67 27.28 2.50
N GLN A 89 -31.19 28.07 3.43
CA GLN A 89 -32.61 28.47 3.51
C GLN A 89 -33.10 29.26 2.30
N LEU A 90 -32.17 29.80 1.51
CA LEU A 90 -32.48 30.43 0.25
C LEU A 90 -33.00 29.43 -0.79
N GLY A 91 -32.27 28.34 -1.01
CA GLY A 91 -32.65 27.32 -1.99
C GLY A 91 -33.65 26.31 -1.45
N ASN A 92 -33.67 26.12 -0.12
CA ASN A 92 -34.56 25.19 0.55
C ASN A 92 -35.14 25.79 1.86
N PRO A 93 -36.25 26.54 1.78
CA PRO A 93 -36.87 27.15 2.96
C PRO A 93 -37.43 26.16 3.98
N GLY A 94 -37.72 24.91 3.59
CA GLY A 94 -38.31 23.89 4.46
C GLY A 94 -37.33 23.30 5.49
N VAL A 95 -36.04 23.55 5.34
CA VAL A 95 -34.96 23.02 6.20
C VAL A 95 -34.76 23.86 7.48
N LYS A 96 -35.51 24.94 7.65
CA LYS A 96 -35.48 25.74 8.89
C LYS A 96 -35.89 24.85 10.07
N GLY A 97 -35.04 24.81 11.10
CA GLY A 97 -35.25 23.97 12.30
C GLY A 97 -34.50 22.63 12.28
N GLU A 98 -34.00 22.20 11.11
CA GLU A 98 -33.12 21.03 11.04
C GLU A 98 -31.74 21.34 11.63
N ALA A 99 -31.22 20.40 12.43
CA ALA A 99 -29.89 20.52 13.00
C ALA A 99 -28.82 20.29 11.91
N PRO A 100 -27.72 21.07 11.89
CA PRO A 100 -26.71 21.05 10.82
C PRO A 100 -25.76 19.84 10.83
N GLY A 101 -26.05 18.81 11.64
CA GLY A 101 -25.24 17.59 11.74
C GLY A 101 -23.81 17.84 12.24
N THR A 102 -22.86 17.05 11.75
CA THR A 102 -21.44 17.08 12.17
C THR A 102 -20.64 18.24 11.57
N LEU A 103 -21.13 18.85 10.48
CA LEU A 103 -20.44 19.93 9.77
C LEU A 103 -20.74 21.32 10.34
N GLY A 104 -21.78 21.46 11.16
CA GLY A 104 -22.17 22.71 11.79
C GLY A 104 -21.88 22.77 13.29
N PRO A 105 -22.33 23.84 13.97
CA PRO A 105 -22.14 23.97 15.41
C PRO A 105 -23.00 22.96 16.17
N LYS A 106 -22.54 22.61 17.38
CA LYS A 106 -23.31 21.80 18.31
C LYS A 106 -24.60 22.52 18.69
N VAL A 107 -25.73 21.84 18.51
CA VAL A 107 -27.05 22.35 18.89
C VAL A 107 -27.40 21.83 20.28
N PHE A 108 -27.80 22.74 21.16
CA PHE A 108 -28.33 22.39 22.48
C PHE A 108 -29.84 22.56 22.48
N LYS A 109 -30.56 21.54 22.93
CA LYS A 109 -32.01 21.56 23.10
C LYS A 109 -32.33 21.26 24.56
N LEU A 110 -33.29 21.97 25.12
CA LEU A 110 -33.89 21.61 26.40
C LEU A 110 -34.75 20.36 26.18
N GLU A 111 -34.21 19.19 26.53
CA GLU A 111 -35.04 18.01 26.67
C GLU A 111 -35.94 18.23 27.89
N GLN A 112 -37.26 18.17 27.70
CA GLN A 112 -38.21 18.44 28.76
C GLN A 112 -37.83 17.66 30.02
N ILE A 113 -37.58 18.42 31.09
CA ILE A 113 -37.72 17.92 32.46
C ILE A 113 -39.08 17.22 32.49
N PRO A 114 -39.21 15.99 33.01
CA PRO A 114 -40.51 15.34 33.11
C PRO A 114 -41.46 16.22 33.92
N ALA A 115 -42.20 17.09 33.23
CA ALA A 115 -43.15 18.00 33.82
C ALA A 115 -44.35 17.17 34.25
N PHE A 116 -44.77 17.37 35.50
CA PHE A 116 -45.80 16.62 36.18
C PHE A 116 -47.19 16.94 35.58
N LYS A 117 -47.47 16.45 34.36
CA LYS A 117 -48.78 16.51 33.72
C LYS A 117 -49.13 15.15 33.12
N GLY A 118 -49.68 14.27 33.96
CA GLY A 118 -50.31 13.02 33.52
C GLY A 118 -49.98 11.81 34.39
N ARG A 119 -50.99 10.97 34.63
CA ARG A 119 -51.03 9.82 35.56
C ARG A 119 -50.13 8.61 35.22
N LYS A 120 -49.09 8.76 34.40
CA LYS A 120 -48.16 7.65 34.12
C LYS A 120 -46.71 8.09 34.32
N TYR A 121 -46.18 7.69 35.46
CA TYR A 121 -44.83 8.00 35.92
C TYR A 121 -43.90 6.81 35.72
N ASN A 122 -42.68 7.08 35.24
CA ASN A 122 -41.58 6.12 35.25
C ASN A 122 -40.59 6.56 36.33
N LYS A 123 -40.47 5.78 37.41
CA LYS A 123 -39.95 6.22 38.72
C LYS A 123 -38.44 6.36 38.84
N ASN A 124 -37.70 6.12 37.75
CA ASN A 124 -36.24 5.99 37.75
C ASN A 124 -35.54 6.85 36.69
N VAL A 125 -35.99 8.07 36.42
CA VAL A 125 -35.15 9.08 35.73
C VAL A 125 -34.44 9.88 36.82
N SER A 126 -33.13 9.74 36.88
CA SER A 126 -32.27 10.31 37.92
C SER A 126 -32.18 11.84 37.80
N ILE A 127 -32.81 12.54 38.74
CA ILE A 127 -32.90 14.01 38.86
C ILE A 127 -31.50 14.71 38.74
N LYS A 128 -30.44 14.05 39.21
CA LYS A 128 -29.04 14.54 39.13
C LYS A 128 -28.49 14.69 37.71
N TYR A 129 -28.93 13.87 36.74
CA TYR A 129 -28.44 13.96 35.36
C TYR A 129 -29.13 15.08 34.59
N THR A 130 -30.39 15.38 34.95
CA THR A 130 -31.15 16.52 34.43
C THR A 130 -30.57 17.87 34.87
N GLU A 131 -30.19 18.05 36.14
CA GLU A 131 -29.58 19.30 36.65
C GLU A 131 -28.24 19.62 35.97
N SER A 132 -27.41 18.60 35.74
CA SER A 132 -26.15 18.77 35.00
C SER A 132 -26.42 19.18 33.55
N SER A 133 -27.41 18.57 32.90
CA SER A 133 -27.81 18.89 31.53
C SER A 133 -28.36 20.32 31.41
N THR A 134 -29.26 20.75 32.30
CA THR A 134 -29.82 22.12 32.32
C THR A 134 -28.75 23.16 32.61
N GLN A 135 -27.80 22.88 33.50
CA GLN A 135 -26.69 23.81 33.76
C GLN A 135 -25.74 23.91 32.55
N THR A 136 -25.51 22.83 31.80
CA THR A 136 -24.77 22.92 30.53
C THR A 136 -25.51 23.72 29.47
N LEU A 137 -26.84 23.61 29.43
CA LEU A 137 -27.71 24.40 28.56
C LEU A 137 -27.65 25.89 28.91
N ILE A 138 -27.76 26.24 30.20
CA ILE A 138 -27.63 27.63 30.70
C ILE A 138 -26.28 28.20 30.29
N ASN A 139 -25.19 27.45 30.47
CA ASN A 139 -23.86 27.86 30.05
C ASN A 139 -23.79 28.07 28.54
N ALA A 140 -24.40 27.18 27.74
CA ALA A 140 -24.47 27.34 26.29
C ALA A 140 -25.25 28.61 25.89
N ILE A 141 -26.34 28.94 26.58
CA ILE A 141 -27.13 30.16 26.33
C ILE A 141 -26.28 31.41 26.63
N TYR A 142 -25.56 31.42 27.75
CA TYR A 142 -24.65 32.53 28.07
C TYR A 142 -23.54 32.69 27.04
N LEU A 143 -22.92 31.57 26.62
CA LEU A 143 -21.89 31.58 25.57
C LEU A 143 -22.44 32.07 24.24
N GLN A 144 -23.68 31.72 23.89
CA GLN A 144 -24.28 32.19 22.65
C GLN A 144 -24.61 33.68 22.69
N VAL A 145 -25.39 34.13 23.70
CA VAL A 145 -25.97 35.48 23.74
C VAL A 145 -24.95 36.52 24.21
N ILE A 146 -24.22 36.21 25.28
CA ILE A 146 -23.25 37.13 25.87
C ILE A 146 -21.83 36.89 25.33
N GLY A 147 -21.47 35.65 24.95
CA GLY A 147 -20.13 35.32 24.44
C GLY A 147 -19.14 34.84 25.50
N TYR A 148 -19.54 34.77 26.78
CA TYR A 148 -18.76 34.24 27.90
C TYR A 148 -19.70 33.83 29.03
N VAL A 149 -19.23 33.03 29.98
CA VAL A 149 -19.98 32.71 31.21
C VAL A 149 -19.84 33.87 32.20
N PRO A 150 -20.94 34.55 32.60
CA PRO A 150 -20.87 35.71 33.50
C PRO A 150 -20.34 35.35 34.89
N TYR A 151 -19.71 36.34 35.55
CA TYR A 151 -19.31 36.23 36.95
C TYR A 151 -20.54 36.09 37.87
N SER A 152 -20.36 35.60 39.09
CA SER A 152 -21.46 35.32 40.04
C SER A 152 -22.43 36.49 40.26
N GLY A 153 -21.94 37.74 40.29
CA GLY A 153 -22.78 38.93 40.44
C GLY A 153 -23.44 39.44 39.14
N GLN A 154 -23.06 38.91 37.98
CA GLN A 154 -23.61 39.26 36.66
C GLN A 154 -24.61 38.22 36.13
N ARG A 155 -24.70 37.06 36.79
CA ARG A 155 -25.63 35.98 36.43
C ARG A 155 -27.07 36.35 36.80
N LEU A 156 -28.01 35.96 35.96
CA LEU A 156 -29.44 36.13 36.20
C LEU A 156 -29.98 34.94 37.02
N THR A 157 -29.55 34.82 38.28
CA THR A 157 -29.85 33.67 39.14
C THR A 157 -31.35 33.36 39.25
N VAL A 158 -32.20 34.38 39.35
CA VAL A 158 -33.66 34.21 39.41
C VAL A 158 -34.21 33.60 38.13
N ASP A 159 -33.72 34.04 36.96
CA ASP A 159 -34.19 33.51 35.68
C ASP A 159 -33.59 32.13 35.37
N GLU A 160 -32.39 31.82 35.89
CA GLU A 160 -31.81 30.48 35.84
C GLU A 160 -32.69 29.47 36.59
N ILE A 161 -33.08 29.79 37.84
CA ILE A 161 -33.97 28.94 38.64
C ILE A 161 -35.32 28.74 37.93
N ARG A 162 -35.87 29.79 37.31
CA ARG A 162 -37.12 29.68 36.55
C ARG A 162 -36.99 28.76 35.34
N LEU A 163 -35.85 28.78 34.64
CA LEU A 163 -35.58 27.89 33.53
C LEU A 163 -35.39 26.45 34.01
N GLU A 164 -34.68 26.25 35.13
CA GLU A 164 -34.48 24.95 35.77
C GLU A 164 -35.79 24.33 36.27
N ASN A 165 -36.73 25.14 36.75
CA ASN A 165 -38.06 24.71 37.15
C ASN A 165 -39.00 24.46 35.95
N GLY A 166 -38.63 24.91 34.75
CA GLY A 166 -39.48 24.85 33.56
C GLY A 166 -40.61 25.90 33.53
N ASP A 167 -40.54 26.94 34.36
CA ASP A 167 -41.50 28.05 34.37
C ASP A 167 -41.40 28.93 33.12
N ILE A 168 -40.21 28.96 32.51
CA ILE A 168 -39.92 29.71 31.29
C ILE A 168 -39.28 28.81 30.23
N PRO A 169 -39.65 28.96 28.95
CA PRO A 169 -38.95 28.28 27.85
C PRO A 169 -37.58 28.93 27.60
N VAL A 170 -36.71 28.22 26.87
CA VAL A 170 -35.37 28.72 26.47
C VAL A 170 -35.50 30.04 25.72
N ARG A 171 -36.50 30.18 24.84
CA ARG A 171 -36.80 31.43 24.14
C ARG A 171 -37.01 32.62 25.08
N GLU A 172 -37.75 32.43 26.17
CA GLU A 172 -38.05 33.51 27.12
C GLU A 172 -36.83 33.82 28.00
N PHE A 173 -36.06 32.80 28.37
CA PHE A 173 -34.78 33.02 29.04
C PHE A 173 -33.79 33.81 28.17
N VAL A 174 -33.68 33.47 26.87
CA VAL A 174 -32.88 34.24 25.89
C VAL A 174 -33.38 35.69 25.78
N ARG A 175 -34.70 35.91 25.76
CA ARG A 175 -35.31 37.26 25.75
C ARG A 175 -34.89 38.07 26.97
N ARG A 176 -35.03 37.52 28.18
CA ARG A 176 -34.64 38.19 29.43
C ARG A 176 -33.15 38.45 29.50
N LEU A 177 -32.34 37.49 29.06
CA LEU A 177 -30.89 37.64 28.99
C LEU A 177 -30.46 38.75 28.03
N ALA A 178 -31.07 38.83 26.84
CA ALA A 178 -30.78 39.88 25.88
C ALA A 178 -31.27 41.27 26.34
N LYS A 179 -32.32 41.32 27.16
CA LYS A 179 -32.82 42.56 27.79
C LYS A 179 -32.04 42.96 29.05
N SER A 180 -31.13 42.13 29.54
CA SER A 180 -30.37 42.41 30.76
C SER A 180 -29.44 43.62 30.62
N ASN A 181 -29.10 44.25 31.75
CA ASN A 181 -28.14 45.35 31.77
C ASN A 181 -26.76 44.92 31.28
N THR A 182 -26.33 43.68 31.57
CA THR A 182 -25.02 43.15 31.14
C THR A 182 -24.90 43.10 29.62
N PHE A 183 -25.96 42.67 28.92
CA PHE A 183 -26.00 42.68 27.46
C PHE A 183 -26.06 44.11 26.92
N ARG A 184 -26.93 44.96 27.47
CA ARG A 184 -27.11 46.35 27.04
C ARG A 184 -25.83 47.18 27.17
N ASP A 185 -25.14 47.08 28.31
CA ASP A 185 -23.92 47.84 28.59
C ASP A 185 -22.74 47.44 27.70
N ARG A 186 -22.76 46.22 27.17
CA ARG A 186 -21.71 45.70 26.31
C ARG A 186 -21.99 45.94 24.83
N TYR A 187 -23.21 45.65 24.39
CA TYR A 187 -23.55 45.57 22.97
C TYR A 187 -24.48 46.66 22.46
N TRP A 188 -25.05 47.49 23.33
CA TRP A 188 -25.90 48.61 22.92
C TRP A 188 -25.28 49.96 23.21
N THR A 189 -24.90 50.23 24.46
CA THR A 189 -24.47 51.58 24.88
C THR A 189 -23.13 52.01 24.28
N LYS A 190 -22.22 51.07 24.02
CA LYS A 190 -20.85 51.34 23.54
C LYS A 190 -20.70 51.26 22.02
N LEU A 191 -21.70 50.75 21.31
CA LEU A 191 -21.63 50.52 19.88
C LEU A 191 -22.47 51.56 19.11
N TYR A 192 -22.06 51.82 17.88
CA TYR A 192 -22.92 52.54 16.94
C TYR A 192 -24.22 51.76 16.72
N VAL A 193 -25.37 52.46 16.60
CA VAL A 193 -26.71 51.83 16.58
C VAL A 193 -26.81 50.72 15.53
N CYS A 194 -26.37 50.94 14.29
CA CYS A 194 -26.43 49.89 13.25
C CYS A 194 -25.46 48.73 13.54
N LYS A 195 -24.29 49.01 14.13
CA LYS A 195 -23.33 47.98 14.57
C LYS A 195 -23.93 47.13 15.71
N ALA A 196 -24.66 47.76 16.63
CA ALA A 196 -25.38 47.08 17.70
C ALA A 196 -26.50 46.19 17.18
N ILE A 197 -27.30 46.70 16.23
CA ILE A 197 -28.37 45.94 15.56
C ILE A 197 -27.79 44.72 14.84
N GLU A 198 -26.77 44.91 14.00
CA GLU A 198 -26.11 43.82 13.26
C GLU A 198 -25.57 42.74 14.21
N TYR A 199 -24.94 43.17 15.32
CA TYR A 199 -24.40 42.24 16.30
C TYR A 199 -25.49 41.48 17.06
N ALA A 200 -26.55 42.16 17.50
CA ALA A 200 -27.69 41.53 18.17
C ALA A 200 -28.40 40.53 17.24
N HIS A 201 -28.57 40.90 15.98
CA HIS A 201 -29.14 40.05 14.94
C HIS A 201 -28.30 38.76 14.76
N ARG A 202 -26.97 38.87 14.68
CA ARG A 202 -26.07 37.70 14.62
C ARG A 202 -26.19 36.77 15.82
N ARG A 203 -26.31 37.32 17.04
CA ARG A 203 -26.36 36.52 18.28
C ARG A 203 -27.71 35.82 18.47
N LEU A 204 -28.81 36.49 18.17
CA LEU A 204 -30.16 35.96 18.39
C LEU A 204 -30.65 35.10 17.22
N LEU A 205 -30.43 35.52 15.97
CA LEU A 205 -30.87 34.79 14.79
C LEU A 205 -29.79 33.88 14.20
N GLY A 206 -28.55 33.97 14.67
CA GLY A 206 -27.44 33.14 14.18
C GLY A 206 -26.96 33.49 12.77
N ARG A 207 -27.32 34.66 12.23
CA ARG A 207 -26.90 35.12 10.91
C ARG A 207 -26.73 36.64 10.85
N PRO A 208 -25.89 37.18 9.95
CA PRO A 208 -25.91 38.61 9.64
C PRO A 208 -27.22 39.02 8.96
N THR A 209 -27.46 40.34 8.89
CA THR A 209 -28.56 40.88 8.10
C THR A 209 -28.36 40.61 6.62
N TYR A 210 -29.46 40.42 5.91
CA TYR A 210 -29.46 40.14 4.48
C TYR A 210 -29.19 41.37 3.64
N GLY A 211 -29.65 42.53 4.04
CA GLY A 211 -29.65 43.70 3.18
C GLY A 211 -30.15 44.96 3.86
N ARG A 212 -30.39 45.99 3.06
CA ARG A 212 -30.74 47.32 3.57
C ARG A 212 -32.13 47.35 4.20
N GLU A 213 -33.10 46.64 3.60
CA GLU A 213 -34.49 46.67 4.06
C GLU A 213 -34.63 46.14 5.50
N GLU A 214 -34.00 45.00 5.78
CA GLU A 214 -34.01 44.38 7.11
C GLU A 214 -33.34 45.29 8.15
N MET A 215 -32.17 45.83 7.83
CA MET A 215 -31.47 46.75 8.72
C MET A 215 -32.27 48.02 8.99
N ASN A 216 -32.93 48.58 7.98
CA ASN A 216 -33.77 49.77 8.13
C ASN A 216 -34.99 49.52 9.01
N ALA A 217 -35.67 48.39 8.82
CA ALA A 217 -36.83 48.03 9.64
C ALA A 217 -36.44 47.97 11.14
N TYR A 218 -35.31 47.33 11.47
CA TYR A 218 -34.81 47.27 12.84
C TYR A 218 -34.30 48.62 13.35
N PHE A 219 -33.67 49.42 12.49
CA PHE A 219 -33.27 50.77 12.84
C PHE A 219 -34.48 51.64 13.21
N ASP A 220 -35.54 51.62 12.41
CA ASP A 220 -36.78 52.37 12.67
C ASP A 220 -37.46 51.94 13.97
N ILE A 221 -37.50 50.63 14.25
CA ILE A 221 -38.02 50.10 15.53
C ILE A 221 -37.18 50.63 16.69
N SER A 222 -35.84 50.56 16.56
CA SER A 222 -34.94 51.01 17.62
C SER A 222 -35.02 52.52 17.86
N ALA A 223 -35.21 53.31 16.79
CA ALA A 223 -35.35 54.76 16.87
C ALA A 223 -36.67 55.18 17.51
N LYS A 224 -37.77 54.48 17.22
CA LYS A 224 -39.11 54.82 17.73
C LYS A 224 -39.41 54.25 19.11
N LYS A 225 -39.02 53.01 19.38
CA LYS A 225 -39.43 52.23 20.55
C LYS A 225 -38.25 51.83 21.47
N GLY A 226 -37.02 52.09 21.06
CA GLY A 226 -35.82 51.82 21.84
C GLY A 226 -35.34 50.37 21.80
N PHE A 227 -34.34 50.08 22.64
CA PHE A 227 -33.61 48.82 22.67
C PHE A 227 -34.47 47.59 23.00
N TYR A 228 -35.34 47.68 24.02
CA TYR A 228 -36.14 46.53 24.45
C TYR A 228 -37.08 46.02 23.36
N ALA A 229 -37.69 46.95 22.61
CA ALA A 229 -38.58 46.63 21.50
C ALA A 229 -37.85 46.01 20.31
N LEU A 230 -36.57 46.35 20.09
CA LEU A 230 -35.73 45.70 19.09
C LEU A 230 -35.52 44.21 19.42
N ILE A 231 -35.20 43.90 20.68
CA ILE A 231 -35.00 42.52 21.13
C ILE A 231 -36.28 41.69 20.99
N ASP A 232 -37.43 42.27 21.37
CA ASP A 232 -38.73 41.64 21.15
C ASP A 232 -38.98 41.39 19.66
N ALA A 233 -38.76 42.40 18.81
CA ALA A 233 -38.95 42.27 17.37
C ALA A 233 -38.04 41.22 16.72
N LEU A 234 -36.84 40.94 17.25
CA LEU A 234 -35.94 39.90 16.75
C LEU A 234 -36.42 38.49 17.16
N ILE A 235 -36.87 38.32 18.40
CA ILE A 235 -37.28 37.02 18.95
C ILE A 235 -38.69 36.63 18.49
N ASP A 236 -39.57 37.60 18.27
CA ASP A 236 -40.94 37.40 17.80
C ASP A 236 -41.04 37.20 16.27
N THR A 237 -39.90 37.06 15.58
CA THR A 237 -39.89 36.74 14.15
C THR A 237 -40.28 35.28 13.89
N LYS A 238 -41.02 35.05 12.80
CA LYS A 238 -41.30 33.68 12.31
C LYS A 238 -40.03 32.89 12.04
N GLU A 239 -38.95 33.55 11.62
CA GLU A 239 -37.67 32.88 11.39
C GLU A 239 -37.06 32.34 12.68
N TYR A 240 -37.14 33.08 13.79
CA TYR A 240 -36.66 32.59 15.09
C TYR A 240 -37.49 31.36 15.54
N GLU A 241 -38.81 31.45 15.40
CA GLU A 241 -39.74 30.36 15.75
C GLU A 241 -39.48 29.09 14.91
N GLU A 242 -39.35 29.22 13.59
CA GLU A 242 -39.07 28.09 12.69
C GLU A 242 -37.66 27.49 12.91
N ALA A 243 -36.66 28.32 13.24
CA ALA A 243 -35.27 27.87 13.35
C ALA A 243 -34.90 27.28 14.71
N PHE A 244 -35.46 27.81 15.80
CA PHE A 244 -35.09 27.44 17.17
C PHE A 244 -36.28 26.96 18.00
N GLY A 245 -37.50 27.42 17.70
CA GLY A 245 -38.69 27.15 18.50
C GLY A 245 -38.56 27.71 19.91
N GLU A 246 -39.12 26.99 20.89
CA GLU A 246 -39.10 27.39 22.30
C GLU A 246 -37.96 26.76 23.11
N ASP A 247 -37.43 25.63 22.63
CA ASP A 247 -36.55 24.73 23.41
C ASP A 247 -35.09 24.72 22.92
N THR A 248 -34.80 25.23 21.72
CA THR A 248 -33.43 25.18 21.16
C THR A 248 -32.68 26.46 21.46
N VAL A 249 -31.43 26.33 21.91
CA VAL A 249 -30.53 27.47 22.08
C VAL A 249 -30.14 28.00 20.70
N PRO A 250 -30.18 29.33 20.47
CA PRO A 250 -29.68 29.90 19.23
C PRO A 250 -28.23 29.47 18.95
N TYR A 251 -27.90 29.29 17.69
CA TYR A 251 -26.55 28.89 17.27
C TYR A 251 -26.18 29.59 15.96
N GLU A 252 -24.89 29.67 15.65
CA GLU A 252 -24.40 30.30 14.43
C GLU A 252 -24.84 29.52 13.19
N ARG A 253 -25.85 30.02 12.49
CA ARG A 253 -26.46 29.39 11.30
C ARG A 253 -25.77 29.75 10.00
N TYR A 254 -25.32 31.00 9.85
CA TYR A 254 -24.70 31.51 8.63
C TYR A 254 -23.45 32.33 8.91
N LEU A 255 -22.49 32.24 7.99
CA LEU A 255 -21.24 32.96 7.95
C LEU A 255 -21.18 33.86 6.72
N THR A 256 -20.36 34.90 6.79
CA THR A 256 -19.95 35.63 5.58
C THR A 256 -18.78 34.92 4.88
N PRO A 257 -18.58 35.12 3.57
CA PRO A 257 -17.37 34.68 2.87
C PRO A 257 -16.07 35.06 3.58
N ALA A 258 -15.99 36.29 4.12
CA ALA A 258 -14.86 36.74 4.91
C ALA A 258 -14.67 35.91 6.19
N GLY A 259 -15.75 35.63 6.94
CA GLY A 259 -15.70 34.81 8.15
C GLY A 259 -15.32 33.35 7.89
N LEU A 260 -15.82 32.75 6.81
CA LEU A 260 -15.42 31.40 6.41
C LEU A 260 -13.93 31.35 6.02
N SER A 261 -13.44 32.34 5.28
CA SER A 261 -12.04 32.40 4.88
C SER A 261 -11.11 32.48 6.09
N LEU A 262 -11.46 33.28 7.10
CA LEU A 262 -10.71 33.37 8.36
C LEU A 262 -10.59 32.01 9.09
N ARG A 263 -11.58 31.13 8.95
CA ARG A 263 -11.60 29.81 9.60
C ARG A 263 -11.00 28.69 8.77
N SER A 264 -11.08 28.75 7.44
CA SER A 264 -10.72 27.64 6.54
C SER A 264 -9.39 27.83 5.81
N ASN A 265 -8.88 29.06 5.67
CA ASN A 265 -7.64 29.32 4.92
C ASN A 265 -6.38 29.38 5.80
N HIS A 266 -6.38 28.75 6.98
CA HIS A 266 -5.14 28.60 7.76
C HIS A 266 -4.34 27.38 7.29
N LEU A 267 -3.00 27.43 7.44
CA LEU A 267 -2.06 26.43 6.92
C LEU A 267 -2.32 24.98 7.40
N GLY A 268 -3.14 24.77 8.44
CA GLY A 268 -3.54 23.45 8.93
C GLY A 268 -4.90 22.94 8.41
N SER A 269 -5.79 23.82 7.94
CA SER A 269 -7.10 23.43 7.39
C SER A 269 -7.00 23.07 5.91
N THR A 270 -6.08 23.69 5.18
CA THR A 270 -5.64 23.25 3.85
C THR A 270 -4.77 22.00 3.98
N SER A 271 -5.38 20.89 4.38
CA SER A 271 -4.93 19.50 4.23
C SER A 271 -3.40 19.26 4.28
N ASN A 272 -2.94 18.79 5.44
CA ASN A 272 -1.76 17.90 5.55
C ASN A 272 -2.06 16.46 5.09
N ASN A 273 -3.18 16.18 4.40
CA ASN A 273 -3.32 14.92 3.67
C ASN A 273 -2.46 15.01 2.41
N LYS A 274 -1.33 14.27 2.45
CA LYS A 274 -0.56 13.75 1.32
C LYS A 274 -0.71 14.55 0.02
N GLY A 275 0.12 15.57 -0.13
CA GLY A 275 0.47 16.16 -1.43
C GLY A 275 -0.54 17.10 -2.10
N ALA A 276 -1.71 17.37 -1.53
CA ALA A 276 -2.69 18.24 -2.18
C ALA A 276 -2.52 19.72 -1.80
N SER A 277 -1.52 20.39 -2.37
CA SER A 277 -1.59 21.84 -2.53
C SER A 277 -2.84 22.17 -3.36
N LYS A 278 -3.76 22.98 -2.84
CA LYS A 278 -4.82 23.60 -3.65
C LYS A 278 -4.15 24.51 -4.68
N GLY A 279 -3.75 23.97 -5.83
CA GLY A 279 -3.10 24.71 -6.91
C GLY A 279 -2.24 23.87 -7.85
N THR A 280 -1.73 22.72 -7.38
CA THR A 280 -0.93 21.82 -8.22
C THR A 280 -1.54 20.43 -8.16
N PRO A 281 -1.96 19.82 -9.29
CA PRO A 281 -2.44 18.45 -9.27
C PRO A 281 -1.30 17.57 -8.78
N THR A 282 -1.46 17.01 -7.57
CA THR A 282 -0.56 16.00 -7.05
C THR A 282 -0.53 14.88 -8.09
N GLN A 283 0.62 14.62 -8.70
CA GLN A 283 0.79 13.38 -9.44
C GLN A 283 0.47 12.28 -8.44
N LYS A 284 -0.54 11.46 -8.74
CA LYS A 284 -0.85 10.30 -7.89
C LYS A 284 0.46 9.54 -7.72
N ASP A 285 0.75 9.08 -6.51
CA ASP A 285 1.89 8.19 -6.27
C ASP A 285 1.62 6.86 -7.01
N GLU A 286 1.91 6.85 -8.31
CA GLU A 286 1.80 5.68 -9.16
C GLU A 286 3.03 4.82 -8.91
N THR A 287 2.81 3.52 -8.71
CA THR A 287 3.91 2.58 -8.60
C THR A 287 4.73 2.65 -9.89
N PRO A 288 6.06 2.80 -9.79
CA PRO A 288 6.86 2.99 -10.98
C PRO A 288 6.82 1.74 -11.87
N ARG A 289 6.82 1.95 -13.18
CA ARG A 289 6.59 0.89 -14.18
C ARG A 289 7.53 -0.31 -14.04
N PHE A 290 8.78 -0.11 -13.63
CA PHE A 290 9.73 -1.22 -13.42
C PHE A 290 9.33 -2.14 -12.26
N VAL A 291 8.64 -1.62 -11.25
CA VAL A 291 8.08 -2.42 -10.14
C VAL A 291 6.92 -3.24 -10.65
N VAL A 292 6.06 -2.67 -11.48
CA VAL A 292 4.93 -3.40 -12.10
C VAL A 292 5.45 -4.54 -12.97
N LEU A 293 6.46 -4.30 -13.80
CA LEU A 293 7.05 -5.33 -14.68
C LEU A 293 7.77 -6.46 -13.92
N GLY A 294 8.26 -6.19 -12.71
CA GLY A 294 8.92 -7.19 -11.86
C GLY A 294 7.97 -7.89 -10.87
N HIS A 295 6.73 -7.41 -10.73
CA HIS A 295 5.78 -7.98 -9.80
C HIS A 295 5.15 -9.26 -10.38
N VAL A 296 5.06 -10.30 -9.56
CA VAL A 296 4.38 -11.54 -9.93
C VAL A 296 2.89 -11.38 -9.65
N GLU A 297 2.06 -11.43 -10.69
CA GLU A 297 0.59 -11.26 -10.55
C GLU A 297 -0.13 -12.51 -10.05
N GLU A 298 0.46 -13.69 -10.23
CA GLU A 298 -0.16 -14.96 -9.88
C GLU A 298 -0.15 -15.24 -8.37
N VAL A 299 -1.31 -15.63 -7.82
CA VAL A 299 -1.40 -16.17 -6.46
C VAL A 299 -0.74 -17.54 -6.44
N ARG A 300 0.40 -17.66 -5.75
CA ARG A 300 1.16 -18.91 -5.68
C ARG A 300 0.70 -19.75 -4.50
N SER A 301 0.17 -20.93 -4.79
CA SER A 301 -0.05 -21.98 -3.79
C SER A 301 1.28 -22.63 -3.40
N GLU A 302 1.33 -23.29 -2.23
CA GLU A 302 2.53 -24.01 -1.77
C GLU A 302 2.99 -25.06 -2.81
N VAL A 303 2.05 -25.78 -3.42
CA VAL A 303 2.36 -26.77 -4.49
C VAL A 303 3.04 -26.09 -5.68
N SER A 304 2.52 -24.94 -6.14
CA SER A 304 3.13 -24.18 -7.24
C SER A 304 4.53 -23.69 -6.90
N ILE A 305 4.78 -23.33 -5.63
CA ILE A 305 6.11 -22.94 -5.15
C ILE A 305 7.05 -24.15 -5.18
N GLN A 306 6.61 -25.31 -4.68
CA GLN A 306 7.42 -26.54 -4.66
C GLN A 306 7.78 -27.01 -6.08
N ASP A 307 6.84 -26.98 -7.02
CA ASP A 307 7.10 -27.37 -8.42
C ASP A 307 8.16 -26.46 -9.07
N ARG A 308 8.09 -25.15 -8.81
CA ARG A 308 9.09 -24.18 -9.30
C ARG A 308 10.45 -24.32 -8.61
N ILE A 309 10.48 -24.74 -7.35
CA ILE A 309 11.74 -25.04 -6.64
C ILE A 309 12.40 -26.29 -7.24
N ASN A 310 11.59 -27.28 -7.63
CA ASN A 310 12.05 -28.57 -8.14
C ASN A 310 12.33 -28.58 -9.66
N GLN A 311 12.09 -27.46 -10.36
CA GLN A 311 12.34 -27.37 -11.81
C GLN A 311 13.84 -27.46 -12.16
N GLY A 312 14.13 -28.08 -13.29
CA GLY A 312 15.49 -28.21 -13.84
C GLY A 312 16.22 -29.48 -13.44
N VAL A 313 17.54 -29.50 -13.69
CA VAL A 313 18.41 -30.63 -13.32
C VAL A 313 18.62 -30.63 -11.80
N SER A 314 18.67 -31.82 -11.19
CA SER A 314 18.83 -31.95 -9.74
C SER A 314 20.05 -31.19 -9.19
N LYS A 315 19.89 -30.58 -8.01
CA LYS A 315 20.97 -29.87 -7.29
C LYS A 315 22.15 -30.78 -6.94
N LYS A 316 21.95 -32.12 -6.95
CA LYS A 316 23.01 -33.11 -6.76
C LYS A 316 24.21 -32.87 -7.67
N ARG A 317 24.00 -32.40 -8.91
CA ARG A 317 25.08 -32.05 -9.85
C ARG A 317 26.10 -31.05 -9.30
N VAL A 318 25.66 -30.08 -8.49
CA VAL A 318 26.54 -29.06 -7.89
C VAL A 318 27.05 -29.53 -6.52
N GLN A 319 26.32 -30.43 -5.86
CA GLN A 319 26.64 -30.92 -4.51
C GLN A 319 27.57 -32.14 -4.50
N THR A 320 27.85 -32.77 -5.66
CA THR A 320 28.77 -33.90 -5.76
C THR A 320 30.21 -33.47 -5.48
N LYS A 321 30.81 -34.04 -4.43
CA LYS A 321 32.23 -33.86 -4.13
C LYS A 321 33.09 -34.76 -5.02
N VAL A 322 34.07 -34.16 -5.68
CA VAL A 322 35.08 -34.89 -6.47
C VAL A 322 36.27 -35.21 -5.57
N PHE A 323 36.67 -36.48 -5.52
CA PHE A 323 37.84 -36.93 -4.77
C PHE A 323 39.02 -37.04 -5.72
N LYS A 324 40.02 -36.18 -5.53
CA LYS A 324 41.28 -36.16 -6.27
C LYS A 324 42.44 -36.39 -5.31
N LEU A 325 43.42 -37.19 -5.71
CA LEU A 325 44.68 -37.34 -4.98
C LEU A 325 45.53 -36.09 -5.21
N VAL A 326 45.69 -35.26 -4.18
CA VAL A 326 46.48 -34.00 -4.23
C VAL A 326 47.75 -34.13 -3.39
N ASN A 327 47.63 -34.77 -2.22
CA ASN A 327 48.69 -35.03 -1.26
C ASN A 327 48.64 -36.48 -0.78
N LEU A 328 49.79 -37.00 -0.35
CA LEU A 328 49.96 -38.35 0.17
C LEU A 328 49.73 -38.44 1.69
N ASP A 329 49.02 -37.46 2.27
CA ASP A 329 48.70 -37.48 3.70
C ASP A 329 47.82 -38.71 4.01
N PRO A 330 48.15 -39.52 5.03
CA PRO A 330 47.43 -40.77 5.32
C PRO A 330 45.92 -40.57 5.51
N THR A 331 45.50 -39.43 6.05
CA THR A 331 44.08 -39.11 6.24
C THR A 331 43.37 -38.88 4.90
N VAL A 332 43.98 -38.13 3.98
CA VAL A 332 43.43 -37.86 2.65
C VAL A 332 43.38 -39.13 1.82
N VAL A 333 44.48 -39.90 1.79
CA VAL A 333 44.53 -41.20 1.10
C VAL A 333 43.44 -42.13 1.62
N ASN A 334 43.29 -42.27 2.94
CA ASN A 334 42.23 -43.10 3.52
C ASN A 334 40.82 -42.64 3.14
N THR A 335 40.57 -41.33 3.08
CA THR A 335 39.26 -40.82 2.63
C THR A 335 39.00 -41.08 1.15
N LEU A 336 40.05 -40.98 0.30
CA LEU A 336 39.97 -41.27 -1.12
C LEU A 336 39.74 -42.76 -1.37
N VAL A 337 40.44 -43.63 -0.66
CA VAL A 337 40.27 -45.09 -0.70
C VAL A 337 38.84 -45.47 -0.32
N ARG A 338 38.29 -44.88 0.75
CA ARG A 338 36.88 -45.07 1.12
C ARG A 338 35.92 -44.58 0.05
N ALA A 339 36.19 -43.43 -0.56
CA ALA A 339 35.38 -42.92 -1.67
C ALA A 339 35.41 -43.85 -2.89
N ALA A 340 36.58 -44.42 -3.22
CA ALA A 340 36.74 -45.39 -4.29
C ALA A 340 35.96 -46.69 -4.01
N TYR A 341 35.96 -47.18 -2.77
CA TYR A 341 35.13 -48.33 -2.38
C TYR A 341 33.64 -48.03 -2.56
N ARG A 342 33.16 -46.87 -2.10
CA ARG A 342 31.76 -46.45 -2.28
C ARG A 342 31.37 -46.30 -3.74
N GLN A 343 32.28 -45.86 -4.59
CA GLN A 343 32.02 -45.69 -6.02
C GLN A 343 31.94 -47.03 -6.75
N VAL A 344 32.92 -47.92 -6.53
CA VAL A 344 33.04 -49.20 -7.25
C VAL A 344 32.08 -50.25 -6.71
N PHE A 345 31.87 -50.29 -5.40
CA PHE A 345 31.02 -51.29 -4.74
C PHE A 345 29.66 -50.75 -4.26
N GLU A 346 29.33 -49.49 -4.56
CA GLU A 346 28.11 -48.78 -4.13
C GLU A 346 27.90 -48.62 -2.62
N ARG A 347 28.80 -49.16 -1.79
CA ARG A 347 28.73 -49.16 -0.32
C ARG A 347 30.10 -49.01 0.32
N ASP A 348 30.10 -48.68 1.61
CA ASP A 348 31.31 -48.80 2.43
C ASP A 348 31.71 -50.27 2.63
N MET A 349 33.00 -50.49 2.78
CA MET A 349 33.58 -51.81 3.01
C MET A 349 34.05 -51.94 4.46
N ASP A 350 33.75 -53.09 5.09
CA ASP A 350 34.25 -53.39 6.43
C ASP A 350 35.77 -53.48 6.42
N ALA A 351 36.41 -52.94 7.46
CA ALA A 351 37.88 -52.86 7.54
C ALA A 351 38.57 -54.23 7.43
N TYR A 352 37.91 -55.30 7.91
CA TYR A 352 38.40 -56.67 7.81
C TYR A 352 38.43 -57.20 6.37
N VAL A 353 37.35 -56.96 5.61
CA VAL A 353 37.23 -57.39 4.20
C VAL A 353 38.17 -56.56 3.31
N ALA A 354 38.24 -55.26 3.55
CA ALA A 354 39.15 -54.36 2.83
C ALA A 354 40.62 -54.70 3.08
N GLY A 355 40.99 -54.99 4.33
CA GLY A 355 42.35 -55.37 4.72
C GLY A 355 42.78 -56.71 4.12
N GLN A 356 41.89 -57.70 4.05
CA GLN A 356 42.23 -59.02 3.53
C GLN A 356 42.46 -59.02 2.01
N GLN A 357 41.66 -58.26 1.25
CA GLN A 357 41.67 -58.31 -0.22
C GLN A 357 42.49 -57.18 -0.87
N PHE A 358 42.52 -55.98 -0.26
CA PHE A 358 43.05 -54.77 -0.90
C PHE A 358 44.18 -54.08 -0.12
N SER A 359 44.74 -54.72 0.91
CA SER A 359 45.87 -54.16 1.68
C SER A 359 47.07 -53.81 0.79
N LEU A 360 47.42 -54.70 -0.16
CA LEU A 360 48.53 -54.46 -1.09
C LEU A 360 48.27 -53.24 -1.99
N ALA A 361 47.09 -53.16 -2.61
CA ALA A 361 46.74 -52.05 -3.50
C ALA A 361 46.63 -50.71 -2.75
N THR A 362 46.11 -50.75 -1.52
CA THR A 362 46.00 -49.58 -0.65
C THR A 362 47.39 -49.08 -0.23
N SER A 363 48.30 -50.00 0.10
CA SER A 363 49.68 -49.66 0.50
C SER A 363 50.46 -49.05 -0.67
N LYS A 364 50.31 -49.59 -1.88
CA LYS A 364 50.92 -49.01 -3.10
C LYS A 364 50.42 -47.59 -3.38
N LEU A 365 49.12 -47.35 -3.21
CA LEU A 365 48.54 -46.01 -3.38
C LEU A 365 49.04 -45.04 -2.29
N ALA A 366 49.15 -45.50 -1.04
CA ALA A 366 49.65 -44.69 0.07
C ALA A 366 51.14 -44.31 -0.09
N ASN A 367 51.94 -45.21 -0.66
CA ASN A 367 53.35 -44.96 -0.98
C ASN A 367 53.55 -44.12 -2.27
N GLY A 368 52.48 -43.85 -3.03
CA GLY A 368 52.58 -43.17 -4.34
C GLY A 368 53.17 -44.04 -5.45
N GLU A 369 53.23 -45.36 -5.27
CA GLU A 369 53.73 -46.32 -6.27
C GLU A 369 52.70 -46.64 -7.36
N SER A 370 51.41 -46.38 -7.09
CA SER A 370 50.31 -46.59 -8.04
C SER A 370 49.40 -45.37 -8.13
N THR A 371 48.84 -45.12 -9.31
CA THR A 371 47.85 -44.04 -9.51
C THR A 371 46.46 -44.43 -9.01
N VAL A 372 45.55 -43.45 -8.86
CA VAL A 372 44.14 -43.73 -8.50
C VAL A 372 43.46 -44.57 -9.57
N LYS A 373 43.79 -44.35 -10.84
CA LYS A 373 43.34 -45.16 -11.98
C LYS A 373 43.76 -46.62 -11.86
N GLU A 374 45.02 -46.90 -11.54
CA GLU A 374 45.52 -48.26 -11.33
C GLU A 374 44.89 -48.91 -10.11
N PHE A 375 44.68 -48.13 -9.04
CA PHE A 375 43.95 -48.59 -7.86
C PHE A 375 42.52 -49.02 -8.22
N ILE A 376 41.78 -48.20 -8.99
CA ILE A 376 40.42 -48.53 -9.45
C ILE A 376 40.40 -49.76 -10.34
N LEU A 377 41.40 -49.92 -11.21
CA LEU A 377 41.56 -51.11 -12.03
C LEU A 377 41.78 -52.36 -11.15
N ALA A 378 42.58 -52.26 -10.09
CA ALA A 378 42.78 -53.34 -9.13
C ALA A 378 41.48 -53.69 -8.39
N LEU A 379 40.64 -52.70 -8.04
CA LEU A 379 39.33 -52.96 -7.42
C LEU A 379 38.38 -53.69 -8.38
N GLY A 380 38.28 -53.24 -9.62
CA GLY A 380 37.37 -53.82 -10.61
C GLY A 380 37.79 -55.16 -11.19
N THR A 381 39.08 -55.53 -11.08
CA THR A 381 39.60 -56.86 -11.50
C THR A 381 39.64 -57.88 -10.36
N SER A 382 39.19 -57.50 -9.16
CA SER A 382 39.16 -58.35 -7.98
C SER A 382 38.09 -59.44 -8.04
N ASP A 383 38.33 -60.52 -7.30
CA ASP A 383 37.35 -61.61 -7.16
C ASP A 383 36.10 -61.16 -6.39
N LEU A 384 36.20 -60.10 -5.57
CA LEU A 384 35.07 -59.51 -4.86
C LEU A 384 34.11 -58.82 -5.84
N TYR A 385 34.65 -58.00 -6.75
CA TYR A 385 33.83 -57.34 -7.78
C TYR A 385 33.14 -58.37 -8.69
N LEU A 386 33.84 -59.48 -9.00
CA LEU A 386 33.28 -60.59 -9.76
C LEU A 386 32.08 -61.23 -9.03
N LYS A 387 32.17 -61.46 -7.73
CA LYS A 387 31.08 -62.07 -6.93
C LYS A 387 29.86 -61.15 -6.80
N GLU A 388 30.08 -59.85 -6.66
CA GLU A 388 29.01 -58.88 -6.39
C GLU A 388 28.29 -58.44 -7.69
N PHE A 389 29.05 -58.10 -8.74
CA PHE A 389 28.49 -57.41 -9.92
C PHE A 389 28.59 -58.19 -11.23
N TYR A 390 29.23 -59.37 -11.23
CA TYR A 390 29.32 -60.23 -12.42
C TYR A 390 28.52 -61.53 -12.29
N THR A 391 28.73 -62.33 -11.24
CA THR A 391 28.06 -63.64 -11.09
C THR A 391 26.53 -63.60 -10.99
N PRO A 392 25.89 -62.63 -10.32
CA PRO A 392 24.44 -62.66 -10.17
C PRO A 392 23.68 -62.03 -11.35
N PHE A 393 24.38 -61.43 -12.32
CA PHE A 393 23.76 -60.58 -13.34
C PHE A 393 24.11 -61.01 -14.77
N PRO A 394 23.19 -60.83 -15.75
CA PRO A 394 23.49 -61.09 -17.16
C PRO A 394 24.46 -60.04 -17.73
N ASN A 395 25.20 -60.39 -18.79
CA ASN A 395 26.22 -59.50 -19.39
C ASN A 395 25.71 -58.08 -19.71
N THR A 396 24.47 -57.93 -20.14
CA THR A 396 23.87 -56.61 -20.41
C THR A 396 23.76 -55.75 -19.15
N LYS A 397 23.36 -56.37 -18.03
CA LYS A 397 23.32 -55.73 -16.70
C LYS A 397 24.74 -55.42 -16.20
N VAL A 398 25.70 -56.31 -16.44
CA VAL A 398 27.12 -56.08 -16.12
C VAL A 398 27.67 -54.86 -16.89
N ILE A 399 27.25 -54.66 -18.14
CA ILE A 399 27.69 -53.51 -18.95
C ILE A 399 27.13 -52.19 -18.40
N GLU A 400 25.84 -52.12 -18.03
CA GLU A 400 25.29 -50.91 -17.42
C GLU A 400 25.93 -50.60 -16.06
N LEU A 401 26.21 -51.62 -15.24
CA LEU A 401 26.87 -51.44 -13.95
C LEU A 401 28.33 -51.04 -14.12
N GLY A 402 29.06 -51.67 -15.04
CA GLY A 402 30.45 -51.30 -15.33
C GLY A 402 30.59 -49.85 -15.82
N THR A 403 29.73 -49.44 -16.77
CA THR A 403 29.71 -48.04 -17.24
C THR A 403 29.28 -47.07 -16.13
N LYS A 404 28.37 -47.47 -15.22
CA LYS A 404 28.02 -46.70 -14.02
C LYS A 404 29.20 -46.54 -13.05
N HIS A 405 29.89 -47.62 -12.68
CA HIS A 405 30.96 -47.58 -11.68
C HIS A 405 32.22 -46.87 -12.20
N PHE A 406 32.66 -47.20 -13.42
CA PHE A 406 33.94 -46.74 -13.95
C PHE A 406 33.84 -45.50 -14.83
N LEU A 407 32.74 -45.30 -15.54
CA LEU A 407 32.54 -44.11 -16.40
C LEU A 407 31.52 -43.12 -15.85
N GLY A 408 30.80 -43.45 -14.77
CA GLY A 408 29.85 -42.52 -14.16
C GLY A 408 28.61 -42.21 -15.02
N ARG A 409 28.24 -43.09 -15.97
CA ARG A 409 27.15 -42.89 -16.92
C ARG A 409 26.52 -44.21 -17.39
N ALA A 410 25.37 -44.14 -18.06
CA ALA A 410 24.81 -45.27 -18.80
C ALA A 410 25.54 -45.54 -20.14
N PRO A 411 25.33 -46.70 -20.78
CA PRO A 411 25.77 -46.95 -22.15
C PRO A 411 25.17 -45.94 -23.14
N LEU A 412 25.98 -45.46 -24.10
CA LEU A 412 25.61 -44.41 -25.04
C LEU A 412 24.64 -44.90 -26.11
N ASP A 413 24.99 -46.00 -26.76
CA ASP A 413 24.31 -46.52 -27.93
C ASP A 413 24.39 -48.05 -28.04
N GLN A 414 23.74 -48.60 -29.08
CA GLN A 414 23.74 -50.04 -29.32
C GLN A 414 25.11 -50.58 -29.76
N ALA A 415 25.97 -49.73 -30.35
CA ALA A 415 27.30 -50.13 -30.78
C ALA A 415 28.21 -50.39 -29.57
N GLU A 416 28.15 -49.54 -28.56
CA GLU A 416 28.87 -49.70 -27.29
C GLU A 416 28.42 -50.97 -26.56
N ILE A 417 27.10 -51.23 -26.48
CA ILE A 417 26.57 -52.47 -25.87
C ILE A 417 27.09 -53.72 -26.60
N ARG A 418 27.05 -53.72 -27.95
CA ARG A 418 27.55 -54.85 -28.75
C ARG A 418 29.03 -55.09 -28.54
N LYS A 419 29.82 -54.01 -28.57
CA LYS A 419 31.27 -54.04 -28.37
C LYS A 419 31.63 -54.69 -27.03
N TYR A 420 31.05 -54.20 -25.94
CA TYR A 420 31.35 -54.73 -24.61
C TYR A 420 30.79 -56.12 -24.37
N ASN A 421 29.64 -56.47 -24.96
CA ASN A 421 29.12 -57.83 -24.89
C ASN A 421 30.07 -58.83 -25.57
N GLN A 422 30.70 -58.45 -26.69
CA GLN A 422 31.72 -59.25 -27.36
C GLN A 422 33.01 -59.35 -26.53
N THR A 423 33.44 -58.27 -25.88
CA THR A 423 34.59 -58.31 -24.95
C THR A 423 34.32 -59.26 -23.78
N LEU A 424 33.14 -59.18 -23.15
CA LEU A 424 32.75 -60.05 -22.04
C LEU A 424 32.68 -61.53 -22.46
N ALA A 425 32.09 -61.82 -23.63
CA ALA A 425 31.97 -63.19 -24.13
C ALA A 425 33.33 -63.84 -24.44
N ASN A 426 34.28 -63.06 -24.98
CA ASN A 426 35.56 -63.61 -25.46
C ASN A 426 36.67 -63.60 -24.40
N LYS A 427 36.71 -62.56 -23.55
CA LYS A 427 37.85 -62.28 -22.66
C LYS A 427 37.48 -62.15 -21.18
N GLY A 428 36.18 -62.18 -20.86
CA GLY A 428 35.68 -62.08 -19.49
C GLY A 428 35.77 -60.68 -18.87
N ILE A 429 35.41 -60.59 -17.57
CA ILE A 429 35.22 -59.33 -16.85
C ILE A 429 36.50 -58.51 -16.68
N LYS A 430 37.65 -59.16 -16.46
CA LYS A 430 38.93 -58.45 -16.23
C LYS A 430 39.33 -57.62 -17.46
N ALA A 431 39.14 -58.17 -18.65
CA ALA A 431 39.41 -57.47 -19.90
C ALA A 431 38.43 -56.32 -20.14
N PHE A 432 37.15 -56.51 -19.82
CA PHE A 432 36.14 -55.46 -19.91
C PHE A 432 36.43 -54.26 -19.01
N VAL A 433 36.78 -54.49 -17.74
CA VAL A 433 37.13 -53.40 -16.83
C VAL A 433 38.41 -52.68 -17.27
N THR A 434 39.40 -53.44 -17.72
CA THR A 434 40.64 -52.87 -18.29
C THR A 434 40.32 -51.99 -19.49
N GLU A 435 39.41 -52.40 -20.37
CA GLU A 435 38.97 -51.63 -21.53
C GLU A 435 38.26 -50.32 -21.14
N LEU A 436 37.40 -50.34 -20.10
CA LEU A 436 36.72 -49.14 -19.61
C LEU A 436 37.71 -48.12 -19.02
N VAL A 437 38.61 -48.57 -18.15
CA VAL A 437 39.57 -47.71 -17.42
C VAL A 437 40.70 -47.21 -18.34
N SER A 438 41.07 -47.98 -19.37
CA SER A 438 42.04 -47.57 -20.39
C SER A 438 41.43 -46.74 -21.52
N SER A 439 40.10 -46.55 -21.54
CA SER A 439 39.44 -45.76 -22.56
C SER A 439 39.89 -44.29 -22.54
N ARG A 440 39.93 -43.67 -23.72
CA ARG A 440 40.23 -42.23 -23.83
C ARG A 440 39.22 -41.38 -23.05
N GLU A 441 37.97 -41.81 -23.01
CA GLU A 441 36.93 -41.13 -22.24
C GLU A 441 37.22 -41.11 -20.73
N TYR A 442 37.69 -42.21 -20.17
CA TYR A 442 38.06 -42.27 -18.75
C TYR A 442 39.18 -41.27 -18.45
N LEU A 443 40.21 -41.25 -19.30
CA LEU A 443 41.33 -40.31 -19.18
C LEU A 443 40.88 -38.84 -19.31
N ASP A 444 40.02 -38.52 -20.27
CA ASP A 444 39.51 -37.17 -20.48
C ASP A 444 38.61 -36.70 -19.32
N ALA A 445 37.89 -37.62 -18.66
CA ALA A 445 36.94 -37.30 -17.60
C ALA A 445 37.55 -37.27 -16.20
N PHE A 446 38.46 -38.19 -15.90
CA PHE A 446 39.00 -38.40 -14.55
C PHE A 446 40.53 -38.29 -14.49
N GLY A 447 41.23 -38.45 -15.61
CA GLY A 447 42.69 -38.55 -15.63
C GLY A 447 43.18 -39.76 -14.82
N GLU A 448 44.29 -39.61 -14.10
CA GLU A 448 44.90 -40.69 -13.32
C GLU A 448 44.70 -40.57 -11.81
N ASP A 449 44.29 -39.40 -11.33
CA ASP A 449 44.26 -39.04 -9.90
C ASP A 449 42.85 -38.88 -9.31
N VAL A 450 41.80 -38.98 -10.12
CA VAL A 450 40.41 -38.71 -9.70
C VAL A 450 39.62 -40.00 -9.60
N VAL A 451 38.87 -40.13 -8.50
CA VAL A 451 37.89 -41.21 -8.35
C VAL A 451 36.67 -40.91 -9.23
N PRO A 452 36.17 -41.88 -10.04
CA PRO A 452 34.97 -41.73 -10.84
C PRO A 452 33.79 -41.25 -10.00
N TYR A 453 32.94 -40.44 -10.61
CA TYR A 453 31.76 -39.88 -9.98
C TYR A 453 30.61 -39.84 -10.98
N ASN A 454 29.37 -39.69 -10.48
CA ASN A 454 28.18 -39.59 -11.32
C ASN A 454 28.26 -38.35 -12.24
N ARG A 455 28.23 -38.57 -13.56
CA ARG A 455 28.32 -37.52 -14.58
C ARG A 455 26.95 -37.25 -15.21
N TYR A 456 26.65 -35.97 -15.44
CA TYR A 456 25.40 -35.52 -16.06
C TYR A 456 25.63 -35.19 -17.54
N ALA A 457 25.73 -36.21 -18.39
CA ALA A 457 25.98 -36.05 -19.82
C ALA A 457 24.73 -35.52 -20.56
N THR A 458 24.89 -34.47 -21.37
CA THR A 458 23.77 -33.80 -22.07
C THR A 458 23.62 -34.17 -23.54
N PHE A 459 24.73 -34.43 -24.23
CA PHE A 459 24.73 -34.59 -25.70
C PHE A 459 24.09 -35.89 -26.22
N PRO A 460 24.37 -37.07 -25.65
CA PRO A 460 23.79 -38.30 -26.18
C PRO A 460 22.30 -38.41 -25.83
N ALA A 461 21.46 -38.73 -26.82
CA ALA A 461 20.01 -38.55 -26.80
C ALA A 461 19.26 -39.15 -25.59
N ALA A 462 19.68 -40.34 -25.11
CA ALA A 462 19.05 -41.02 -23.99
C ALA A 462 19.95 -41.18 -22.76
N ASN A 463 21.16 -40.60 -22.77
CA ASN A 463 22.12 -40.88 -21.71
C ASN A 463 21.74 -40.21 -20.38
N TYR A 464 21.25 -38.96 -20.42
CA TYR A 464 20.78 -38.27 -19.21
C TYR A 464 19.67 -39.05 -18.47
N PRO A 465 18.51 -39.39 -19.09
CA PRO A 465 17.45 -40.10 -18.38
C PRO A 465 17.88 -41.49 -17.92
N ASN A 466 18.62 -42.24 -18.74
CA ASN A 466 19.10 -43.58 -18.37
C ASN A 466 20.07 -43.53 -17.17
N THR A 467 20.97 -42.54 -17.16
CA THR A 467 21.91 -42.35 -16.04
C THR A 467 21.17 -41.92 -14.77
N MET A 468 20.18 -41.03 -14.86
CA MET A 468 19.36 -40.66 -13.70
C MET A 468 18.63 -41.87 -13.13
N GLU A 469 18.09 -42.73 -14.00
CA GLU A 469 17.43 -43.95 -13.57
C GLU A 469 18.41 -44.90 -12.85
N LEU A 470 19.59 -45.15 -13.42
CA LEU A 470 20.63 -46.01 -12.80
C LEU A 470 21.10 -45.53 -11.42
N TYR A 471 21.25 -44.22 -11.22
CA TYR A 471 21.68 -43.64 -9.94
C TYR A 471 20.54 -43.38 -8.95
N SER A 472 19.29 -43.41 -9.40
CA SER A 472 18.11 -43.36 -8.53
C SER A 472 17.79 -44.70 -7.88
N ARG A 473 18.20 -45.80 -8.52
CA ARG A 473 18.01 -47.16 -8.02
C ARG A 473 19.05 -47.50 -6.96
N LEU A 474 18.58 -48.05 -5.83
CA LEU A 474 19.44 -48.57 -4.77
C LEU A 474 19.99 -49.96 -5.15
N THR A 475 21.11 -50.34 -4.54
CA THR A 475 21.71 -51.66 -4.72
C THR A 475 20.71 -52.75 -4.36
N ASN A 476 20.53 -53.74 -5.25
CA ASN A 476 19.56 -54.84 -5.10
C ASN A 476 18.09 -54.41 -4.91
N GLN A 477 17.71 -53.19 -5.34
CA GLN A 477 16.31 -52.77 -5.32
C GLN A 477 15.44 -53.60 -6.27
N ASP A 478 15.89 -53.75 -7.52
CA ASP A 478 15.19 -54.49 -8.58
C ASP A 478 16.18 -55.21 -9.52
N ASN A 479 15.80 -56.40 -10.00
CA ASN A 479 16.58 -57.18 -10.97
C ASN A 479 16.37 -56.74 -12.43
N SER A 480 15.57 -55.71 -12.68
CA SER A 480 15.30 -55.21 -14.03
C SER A 480 16.52 -54.48 -14.62
N ILE A 481 16.68 -54.56 -15.93
CA ILE A 481 17.76 -53.91 -16.69
C ILE A 481 17.25 -52.54 -17.16
N VAL A 482 18.02 -51.47 -16.92
CA VAL A 482 17.63 -50.11 -17.35
C VAL A 482 17.82 -49.96 -18.85
N VAL A 483 18.97 -50.43 -19.36
CA VAL A 483 19.29 -50.34 -20.79
C VAL A 483 19.52 -51.75 -21.36
N PRO A 484 18.45 -52.49 -21.69
CA PRO A 484 18.62 -53.83 -22.27
C PRO A 484 19.16 -53.77 -23.71
N SER A 485 18.60 -52.90 -24.53
CA SER A 485 19.06 -52.55 -25.88
C SER A 485 18.33 -51.30 -26.36
N PHE A 486 18.87 -50.65 -27.38
CA PHE A 486 18.17 -49.56 -28.07
C PHE A 486 17.27 -50.12 -29.16
N LYS A 487 16.09 -49.52 -29.33
CA LYS A 487 15.14 -49.90 -30.39
C LYS A 487 15.83 -49.80 -31.75
N PRO A 488 15.72 -50.82 -32.62
CA PRO A 488 16.29 -50.77 -33.96
C PRO A 488 15.76 -49.58 -34.74
N VAL A 489 16.67 -48.77 -35.28
CA VAL A 489 16.34 -47.63 -36.14
C VAL A 489 16.54 -48.06 -37.59
N LYS A 490 15.53 -47.85 -38.43
CA LYS A 490 15.67 -48.05 -39.88
C LYS A 490 16.62 -46.98 -40.43
N PRO A 491 17.66 -47.34 -41.21
CA PRO A 491 18.52 -46.34 -41.82
C PRO A 491 17.69 -45.46 -42.77
N LYS A 492 17.95 -44.15 -42.76
CA LYS A 492 17.22 -43.18 -43.60
C LYS A 492 17.54 -43.32 -45.10
N MET A 493 18.62 -44.02 -45.44
CA MET A 493 19.03 -44.32 -46.81
C MET A 493 19.18 -45.82 -46.97
N ASP A 494 18.80 -46.34 -48.14
CA ASP A 494 19.00 -47.74 -48.49
C ASP A 494 20.51 -48.02 -48.60
N ALA A 495 20.98 -49.11 -48.01
CA ALA A 495 22.42 -49.41 -47.90
C ALA A 495 23.10 -49.52 -49.29
N ALA A 496 22.32 -49.89 -50.31
CA ALA A 496 22.76 -49.97 -51.71
C ALA A 496 23.05 -48.60 -52.36
N GLN A 497 22.50 -47.51 -51.83
CA GLN A 497 22.68 -46.15 -52.37
C GLN A 497 23.80 -45.37 -51.67
N MET A 498 24.53 -45.97 -50.72
CA MET A 498 25.66 -45.31 -50.08
C MET A 498 26.87 -45.24 -51.03
N PRO A 499 27.59 -44.12 -51.12
CA PRO A 499 28.67 -43.90 -52.09
C PRO A 499 29.86 -44.86 -51.94
N LEU A 500 30.06 -45.44 -50.75
CA LEU A 500 31.11 -46.42 -50.47
C LEU A 500 30.71 -47.85 -50.89
N LEU A 501 29.48 -48.26 -50.58
CA LEU A 501 28.97 -49.57 -50.98
C LEU A 501 28.69 -49.64 -52.49
N SER A 502 28.18 -48.55 -53.08
CA SER A 502 28.00 -48.45 -54.53
C SER A 502 29.33 -48.49 -55.28
N LYS A 503 30.41 -47.93 -54.72
CA LYS A 503 31.78 -48.09 -55.26
C LYS A 503 32.28 -49.53 -55.15
N GLN A 504 32.14 -50.19 -54.00
CA GLN A 504 32.52 -51.61 -53.85
C GLN A 504 31.71 -52.53 -54.78
N ILE A 505 30.41 -52.30 -54.91
CA ILE A 505 29.54 -53.05 -55.83
C ILE A 505 29.92 -52.75 -57.29
N ALA A 506 30.33 -51.52 -57.62
CA ALA A 506 30.83 -51.17 -58.94
C ALA A 506 32.22 -51.79 -59.23
N ASP A 507 33.11 -51.82 -58.24
CA ASP A 507 34.44 -52.43 -58.35
C ASP A 507 34.33 -53.96 -58.47
N GLU A 508 33.48 -54.63 -57.70
CA GLU A 508 33.17 -56.06 -57.86
C GLU A 508 32.53 -56.39 -59.22
N ARG A 509 31.61 -55.53 -59.69
CA ARG A 509 31.03 -55.67 -61.05
C ARG A 509 32.05 -55.45 -62.15
N SER A 510 33.02 -54.55 -61.95
CA SER A 510 34.13 -54.33 -62.89
C SER A 510 35.09 -55.53 -62.94
N TYR A 511 35.33 -56.17 -61.79
CA TYR A 511 36.20 -57.35 -61.67
C TYR A 511 35.58 -58.61 -62.29
N ILE A 512 34.26 -58.76 -62.18
CA ILE A 512 33.51 -59.84 -62.84
C ILE A 512 33.39 -59.59 -64.36
N GLY A 513 33.39 -58.32 -64.79
CA GLY A 513 33.36 -57.95 -66.21
C GLY A 513 34.67 -58.18 -66.98
N SER A 514 35.82 -58.25 -66.30
CA SER A 514 37.12 -58.50 -66.93
C SER A 514 37.46 -59.99 -67.10
N VAL A 515 36.64 -60.91 -66.60
CA VAL A 515 36.87 -62.37 -66.70
C VAL A 515 35.76 -63.00 -67.55
N LYS A 516 35.81 -62.77 -68.87
CA LYS A 516 35.28 -63.68 -69.91
C LYS A 516 36.01 -63.33 -71.23
N VAL A 517 37.00 -64.14 -71.62
CA VAL A 517 36.87 -65.30 -72.54
C VAL A 517 36.95 -64.83 -74.00
N ASP A 518 38.14 -65.05 -74.59
CA ASP A 518 38.35 -65.28 -76.02
C ASP A 518 37.53 -66.48 -76.52
#